data_AF-A0A0P6VL68-F1
#
_entry.id   AF-A0A0P6VL68-F1
#
_cell.length_a   1.000
_cell.length_b   1.000
_cell.length_c   1.000
_cell.angle_alpha   90.00
_cell.angle_beta   90.00
_cell.angle_gamma   90.00
#
_symmetry.space_group_name_H-M   'P 1'
#
loop_
_entity.id
_entity.type
_entity.pdbx_description
1 polymer ?
#
loop_
_entity_poly.entity_id
_entity_poly.type
_entity_poly.pdbx_seq_one_letter_code
_entity_poly.pdbx_strand_id
1 'polypeptide(L)'
;MSSRLATCSRLAVAAVLLLAPLAPAAAEGIPEKPVTRDLVRRSLADYCIYGLNGREGVDKGKLVDSCTCAAERFLKTVKDPDIATLTELPDAWIRTVTETSARCPK
;
A
#
# COMPACT_ATOMS: atom_id res chain seq x y z
N MET A 1 8.55 45.72 40.73
CA MET A 1 7.31 45.37 41.47
C MET A 1 6.11 45.89 40.70
N SER A 2 5.02 45.14 40.84
CA SER A 2 3.81 45.05 40.02
C SER A 2 3.03 46.32 39.65
N SER A 3 2.55 46.29 38.40
CA SER A 3 1.14 46.40 37.95
C SER A 3 0.22 47.48 38.50
N ARG A 4 -0.38 48.27 37.58
CA ARG A 4 -1.82 48.62 37.49
C ARG A 4 -2.14 48.91 36.00
N LEU A 5 -2.77 48.01 35.24
CA LEU A 5 -4.21 47.68 35.09
C LEU A 5 -5.12 48.81 34.57
N ALA A 6 -5.99 48.39 33.63
CA ALA A 6 -7.10 49.05 32.93
C ALA A 6 -6.70 49.66 31.56
N THR A 7 -7.38 49.36 30.45
CA THR A 7 -8.83 49.36 30.32
C THR A 7 -9.31 48.44 29.20
N CYS A 8 -10.46 47.82 29.46
CA CYS A 8 -11.30 47.02 28.58
C CYS A 8 -11.56 47.66 27.21
N SER A 9 -11.62 46.85 26.17
CA SER A 9 -12.62 47.00 25.10
C SER A 9 -12.94 45.63 24.51
N ARG A 10 -14.06 45.08 24.95
CA ARG A 10 -14.74 43.95 24.33
C ARG A 10 -15.31 44.45 23.01
N LEU A 11 -14.80 43.95 21.89
CA LEU A 11 -15.53 44.02 20.62
C LEU A 11 -15.81 42.58 20.19
N ALA A 12 -17.01 42.17 20.55
CA ALA A 12 -17.66 40.97 20.06
C ALA A 12 -17.82 41.10 18.55
N VAL A 13 -17.14 40.24 17.79
CA VAL A 13 -17.58 39.90 16.45
C VAL A 13 -18.12 38.48 16.55
N ALA A 14 -19.43 38.41 16.76
CA ALA A 14 -20.21 37.20 16.54
C ALA A 14 -20.10 36.87 15.05
N ALA A 15 -19.12 36.03 14.70
CA ALA A 15 -19.08 35.39 13.40
C ALA A 15 -20.27 34.43 13.34
N VAL A 16 -21.31 34.86 12.65
CA VAL A 16 -22.43 34.05 12.21
C VAL A 16 -21.84 32.85 11.46
N LEU A 17 -21.75 31.71 12.15
CA LEU A 17 -21.59 30.40 11.53
C LEU A 17 -22.88 30.14 10.75
N LEU A 18 -22.90 30.70 9.54
CA LEU A 18 -23.85 30.39 8.50
C LEU A 18 -23.88 28.87 8.35
N LEU A 19 -25.06 28.31 8.59
CA LEU A 19 -25.41 26.94 8.27
C LEU A 19 -25.15 26.68 6.79
N ALA A 20 -23.94 26.23 6.46
CA ALA A 20 -23.71 25.49 5.24
C ALA A 20 -24.30 24.09 5.46
N PRO A 21 -25.27 23.64 4.66
CA PRO A 21 -25.59 22.22 4.62
C PRO A 21 -24.30 21.52 4.21
N LEU A 22 -23.75 20.71 5.12
CA LEU A 22 -22.75 19.71 4.81
C LEU A 22 -23.40 18.74 3.83
N ALA A 23 -23.38 19.09 2.54
CA ALA A 23 -23.57 18.12 1.49
C ALA A 23 -22.52 17.02 1.75
N PRO A 24 -22.91 15.75 1.84
CA PRO A 24 -21.92 14.69 1.88
C PRO A 24 -21.09 14.88 0.61
N ALA A 25 -19.82 15.23 0.78
CA ALA A 25 -18.85 15.08 -0.27
C ALA A 25 -18.89 13.59 -0.61
N ALA A 26 -19.66 13.24 -1.65
CA ALA A 26 -19.54 11.96 -2.28
C ALA A 26 -18.06 11.86 -2.63
N ALA A 27 -17.35 11.00 -1.92
CA ALA A 27 -16.03 10.59 -2.33
C ALA A 27 -16.23 9.96 -3.70
N GLU A 28 -16.07 10.76 -4.77
CA GLU A 28 -15.89 10.25 -6.12
C GLU A 28 -14.70 9.31 -6.00
N GLY A 29 -15.00 8.02 -5.92
CA GLY A 29 -14.01 6.98 -5.69
C GLY A 29 -12.93 7.17 -6.73
N ILE A 30 -11.68 7.31 -6.27
CA ILE A 30 -10.52 7.30 -7.16
C ILE A 30 -10.71 6.07 -8.05
N PRO A 31 -10.78 6.24 -9.38
CA PRO A 31 -11.10 5.12 -10.26
C PRO A 31 -10.09 4.01 -10.00
N GLU A 32 -10.61 2.83 -9.60
CA GLU A 32 -9.78 1.67 -9.34
C GLU A 32 -9.03 1.34 -10.61
N LYS A 33 -7.70 1.49 -10.56
CA LYS A 33 -6.85 1.12 -11.68
C LYS A 33 -7.01 -0.39 -11.90
N PRO A 34 -7.14 -0.85 -13.16
CA PRO A 34 -7.30 -2.26 -13.45
C PRO A 34 -6.10 -3.04 -12.88
N VAL A 35 -6.38 -4.20 -12.27
CA VAL A 35 -5.34 -5.12 -11.83
C VAL A 35 -4.62 -5.67 -13.07
N THR A 36 -3.34 -5.35 -13.18
CA THR A 36 -2.50 -5.81 -14.31
C THR A 36 -1.57 -6.93 -13.86
N ARG A 37 -1.15 -7.79 -14.80
CA ARG A 37 -0.14 -8.82 -14.53
C ARG A 37 1.15 -8.22 -13.96
N ASP A 38 1.57 -7.05 -14.44
CA ASP A 38 2.77 -6.39 -13.92
C ASP A 38 2.59 -5.90 -12.48
N LEU A 39 1.41 -5.38 -12.13
CA LEU A 39 1.09 -5.02 -10.75
C LEU A 39 1.14 -6.25 -9.83
N VAL A 40 0.47 -7.35 -10.22
CA VAL A 40 0.50 -8.61 -9.46
C VAL A 40 1.93 -9.13 -9.29
N ARG A 41 2.75 -9.05 -10.34
CA ARG A 41 4.16 -9.47 -10.32
C ARG A 41 4.96 -8.71 -9.27
N ARG A 42 4.86 -7.37 -9.29
CA ARG A 42 5.56 -6.50 -8.34
C ARG A 42 5.09 -6.76 -6.92
N SER A 43 3.78 -6.82 -6.72
CA SER A 43 3.21 -7.09 -5.39
C SER A 43 3.68 -8.44 -4.84
N LEU A 44 3.67 -9.51 -5.63
CA LEU A 44 4.18 -10.81 -5.20
C LEU A 44 5.68 -10.78 -4.86
N ALA A 45 6.48 -10.06 -5.64
CA ALA A 45 7.90 -9.88 -5.34
C ALA A 45 8.09 -9.10 -4.02
N ASP A 46 7.32 -8.04 -3.80
CA ASP A 46 7.37 -7.24 -2.58
C ASP A 46 6.99 -8.07 -1.35
N TYR A 47 5.90 -8.83 -1.40
CA TYR A 47 5.52 -9.74 -0.31
C TYR A 47 6.60 -10.78 0.00
N CYS A 48 7.25 -11.34 -1.03
CA CYS A 48 8.39 -12.23 -0.86
C CYS A 48 9.57 -11.54 -0.18
N ILE A 49 9.93 -10.33 -0.62
CA ILE A 49 11.03 -9.54 -0.04
C ILE A 49 10.72 -9.24 1.42
N TYR A 50 9.54 -8.72 1.74
CA TYR A 50 9.13 -8.43 3.12
C TYR A 50 9.11 -9.69 3.99
N GLY A 51 8.61 -10.80 3.45
CA GLY A 51 8.54 -12.06 4.17
C GLY A 51 9.90 -12.66 4.50
N LEU A 52 10.91 -12.46 3.66
CA LEU A 52 12.26 -12.99 3.82
C LEU A 52 13.24 -12.01 4.45
N ASN A 53 12.98 -10.71 4.40
CA ASN A 53 13.85 -9.70 4.97
C ASN A 53 13.95 -9.88 6.50
N GLY A 54 15.17 -10.05 6.99
CA GLY A 54 15.43 -10.31 8.42
C GLY A 54 15.45 -11.79 8.80
N ARG A 55 15.18 -12.72 7.88
CA ARG A 55 15.41 -14.15 8.12
C ARG A 55 16.90 -14.48 8.06
N GLU A 56 17.32 -15.38 8.94
CA GLU A 56 18.69 -15.90 8.95
C GLU A 56 18.98 -16.70 7.68
N GLY A 57 20.21 -16.60 7.15
CA GLY A 57 20.63 -17.33 5.95
C GLY A 57 20.14 -16.76 4.62
N VAL A 58 19.43 -15.63 4.62
CA VAL A 58 19.01 -14.92 3.39
C VAL A 58 20.08 -13.92 2.95
N ASP A 59 20.53 -14.04 1.70
CA ASP A 59 21.44 -13.06 1.09
C ASP A 59 20.66 -11.81 0.65
N LYS A 60 20.84 -10.73 1.40
CA LYS A 60 20.16 -9.44 1.13
C LYS A 60 20.59 -8.80 -0.18
N GLY A 61 21.81 -9.09 -0.67
CA GLY A 61 22.30 -8.55 -1.94
C GLY A 61 21.57 -9.13 -3.15
N LYS A 62 20.91 -10.28 -2.98
CA LYS A 62 20.28 -11.06 -4.05
C LYS A 62 18.80 -11.34 -3.80
N LEU A 63 18.27 -10.83 -2.69
CA LEU A 63 16.89 -11.03 -2.25
C LEU A 63 15.88 -10.48 -3.27
N VAL A 64 16.10 -9.26 -3.75
CA VAL A 64 15.22 -8.62 -4.74
C VAL A 64 15.19 -9.41 -6.04
N ASP A 65 16.36 -9.83 -6.53
CA ASP A 65 16.48 -10.62 -7.77
C ASP A 65 15.84 -12.00 -7.63
N SER A 66 16.05 -12.67 -6.49
CA SER A 66 15.47 -13.97 -6.17
C SER A 66 13.93 -13.91 -6.14
N CYS A 67 13.36 -12.92 -5.46
CA CYS A 67 11.91 -12.73 -5.38
C CYS A 67 11.30 -12.29 -6.71
N THR A 68 11.98 -11.42 -7.47
CA THR A 68 11.54 -10.99 -8.81
C THR A 68 11.51 -12.16 -9.78
N CYS A 69 12.57 -12.97 -9.82
CA CYS A 69 12.63 -14.19 -10.62
C CYS A 69 11.51 -15.18 -10.27
N ALA A 70 11.22 -15.37 -8.98
CA ALA A 70 10.16 -16.29 -8.55
C ALA A 70 8.77 -15.79 -8.93
N ALA A 71 8.49 -14.50 -8.74
CA ALA A 71 7.23 -13.89 -9.15
C ALA A 71 7.02 -13.97 -10.67
N GLU A 72 8.07 -13.73 -11.46
CA GLU A 72 8.04 -13.87 -12.92
C GLU A 72 7.80 -15.31 -13.37
N ARG A 73 8.48 -16.28 -12.75
CA ARG A 73 8.28 -17.69 -13.06
C ARG A 73 6.88 -18.16 -12.69
N PHE A 74 6.38 -17.76 -11.53
CA PHE A 74 5.03 -18.11 -11.07
C PHE A 74 3.96 -17.51 -11.99
N LEU A 75 4.06 -16.24 -12.37
CA LEU A 75 3.02 -15.63 -13.20
C LEU A 75 2.95 -16.14 -14.63
N LYS A 76 3.98 -16.83 -15.13
CA LYS A 76 3.89 -17.58 -16.39
C LYS A 76 2.92 -18.75 -16.31
N THR A 77 2.59 -19.24 -15.11
CA THR A 77 1.64 -20.34 -14.93
C THR A 77 0.21 -19.86 -14.63
N VAL A 78 0.01 -18.56 -14.44
CA VAL A 78 -1.28 -17.95 -14.08
C VAL A 78 -1.95 -17.34 -15.32
N LYS A 79 -3.23 -17.66 -15.52
CA LYS A 79 -3.99 -17.18 -16.68
C LYS A 79 -4.48 -15.74 -16.46
N ASP A 80 -4.64 -14.99 -17.54
CA ASP A 80 -5.17 -13.61 -17.50
C ASP A 80 -6.54 -13.48 -16.80
N PRO A 81 -7.51 -14.39 -17.01
CA PRO A 81 -8.79 -14.31 -16.31
C PRO A 81 -8.64 -14.38 -14.80
N ASP A 82 -7.73 -15.23 -14.30
CA ASP A 82 -7.50 -15.39 -12.86
C ASP A 82 -6.95 -14.09 -12.24
N ILE A 83 -6.13 -13.35 -12.99
CA ILE A 83 -5.57 -12.05 -12.58
C ILE A 83 -6.64 -10.95 -12.61
N ALA A 84 -7.46 -10.92 -13.67
CA ALA A 84 -8.49 -9.88 -13.85
C ALA A 84 -9.58 -9.92 -12.77
N THR A 85 -9.78 -11.08 -12.13
CA THR A 85 -10.75 -11.26 -11.05
C THR A 85 -10.18 -11.00 -9.65
N LEU A 86 -8.89 -10.68 -9.52
CA LEU A 86 -8.27 -10.46 -8.22
C LEU A 86 -8.74 -9.15 -7.60
N THR A 87 -9.23 -9.23 -6.38
CA THR A 87 -9.39 -8.09 -5.46
C THR A 87 -8.22 -7.99 -4.48
N GLU A 88 -7.56 -9.11 -4.20
CA GLU A 88 -6.39 -9.23 -3.33
C GLU A 88 -5.47 -10.35 -3.82
N LEU A 89 -4.22 -10.40 -3.33
CA LEU A 89 -3.31 -11.49 -3.66
C LEU A 89 -3.64 -12.74 -2.84
N PRO A 90 -3.84 -13.91 -3.46
CA PRO A 90 -4.06 -15.14 -2.72
C PRO A 90 -2.82 -15.53 -1.90
N ASP A 91 -3.01 -15.88 -0.63
CA ASP A 91 -1.93 -16.33 0.26
C ASP A 91 -1.12 -17.50 -0.34
N ALA A 92 -1.79 -18.39 -1.07
CA ALA A 92 -1.15 -19.50 -1.76
C ALA A 92 -0.10 -19.01 -2.77
N TRP A 93 -0.37 -17.91 -3.49
CA TRP A 93 0.55 -17.34 -4.47
C TRP A 93 1.75 -16.71 -3.77
N ILE A 94 1.50 -15.95 -2.69
CA ILE A 94 2.55 -15.34 -1.87
C ILE A 94 3.48 -16.42 -1.31
N ARG A 95 2.91 -17.49 -0.74
CA ARG A 95 3.68 -18.63 -0.22
C ARG A 95 4.50 -19.31 -1.30
N THR A 96 3.88 -19.64 -2.45
CA THR A 96 4.58 -20.29 -3.56
C THR A 96 5.75 -19.45 -4.08
N VAL A 97 5.57 -18.15 -4.26
CA VAL A 97 6.66 -17.25 -4.69
C VAL A 97 7.78 -17.22 -3.63
N THR A 98 7.42 -17.10 -2.36
CA THR A 98 8.38 -17.08 -1.25
C THR A 98 9.20 -18.37 -1.18
N GLU A 99 8.56 -19.54 -1.24
CA GLU A 99 9.23 -20.85 -1.19
C GLU A 99 10.10 -21.12 -2.41
N THR A 100 9.66 -20.68 -3.59
CA THR A 100 10.38 -20.92 -4.84
C THR A 100 11.49 -19.92 -5.12
N SER A 101 11.54 -18.79 -4.41
CA SER A 101 12.63 -17.79 -4.48
C SER A 101 14.01 -18.41 -4.24
N ALA A 102 14.13 -19.41 -3.37
CA ALA A 102 15.39 -20.11 -3.12
C ALA A 102 15.93 -20.90 -4.33
N ARG A 103 15.11 -21.11 -5.37
CA ARG A 103 15.47 -21.79 -6.63
C ARG A 103 15.82 -20.80 -7.75
N CYS A 104 15.73 -19.50 -7.47
CA CYS A 104 16.17 -18.45 -8.36
C CYS A 104 17.66 -18.18 -8.16
N PRO A 105 18.32 -17.52 -9.13
CA PRO A 105 19.72 -17.16 -8.99
C PRO A 105 19.94 -16.44 -7.67
N LYS A 106 20.87 -16.96 -6.87
CA LYS A 106 21.52 -16.18 -5.83
C LYS A 106 22.54 -15.35 -6.58
#